data_AF-A0A9P5SAG5-F1
#
_entry.id   AF-A0A9P5SAG5-F1
#
_cell.length_a   1.000
_cell.length_b   1.000
_cell.length_c   1.000
_cell.angle_alpha   90.00
_cell.angle_beta   90.00
_cell.angle_gamma   90.00
#
_symmetry.space_group_name_H-M   'P 1'
#
loop_
_entity.id
_entity.type
_entity.pdbx_description
1 polymer ?
#
loop_
_entity_poly.entity_id
_entity_poly.type
_entity_poly.pdbx_seq_one_letter_code
_entity_poly.pdbx_strand_id
1 'polypeptide(L)'
;MDEYTSGSDSDYTKYWIDWFLSTKGNEYFCEVDEEYILDRFNLTGLNTEVQYYSQALDLITDNLDENLDEEMRDIVEKSARHLYGLIHARFIITTHGLTKMVGY
;
A
#
# COMPACT_ATOMS: atom_id res chain seq x y z
N MET A 1 26.92 15.96 21.58
CA MET A 1 25.90 17.01 21.67
C MET A 1 25.56 17.37 20.24
N ASP A 2 24.49 16.72 19.81
CA ASP A 2 23.57 16.99 18.70
C ASP A 2 23.99 17.95 17.59
N GLU A 3 23.97 17.44 16.36
CA GLU A 3 23.25 18.10 15.28
C GLU A 3 22.82 17.04 14.26
N TYR A 4 21.61 16.52 14.48
CA TYR A 4 20.85 15.75 13.50
C TYR A 4 20.61 16.63 12.30
N THR A 5 21.25 16.33 11.16
CA THR A 5 20.82 16.90 9.88
C THR A 5 19.53 16.20 9.48
N SER A 6 18.41 16.74 9.93
CA SER A 6 17.08 16.47 9.42
C SER A 6 16.82 17.38 8.23
N GLY A 7 16.46 16.77 7.09
CA GLY A 7 16.09 17.43 5.83
C GLY A 7 16.15 16.38 4.70
N SER A 8 15.09 15.61 4.46
CA SER A 8 13.93 15.96 3.61
C SER A 8 14.13 15.46 2.16
N ASP A 9 13.58 14.29 1.82
CA ASP A 9 13.02 14.05 0.49
C ASP A 9 11.93 12.98 0.55
N SER A 10 10.77 13.40 1.06
CA SER A 10 9.48 12.74 1.02
C SER A 10 8.83 12.79 -0.38
N ASP A 11 9.62 12.64 -1.45
CA ASP A 11 9.19 12.92 -2.85
C ASP A 11 9.65 11.87 -3.89
N TYR A 12 10.27 10.75 -3.49
CA TYR A 12 10.41 9.59 -4.39
C TYR A 12 9.12 8.76 -4.36
N THR A 13 8.06 9.34 -4.95
CA THR A 13 6.85 8.72 -5.51
C THR A 13 6.56 7.28 -5.08
N LYS A 14 5.46 7.07 -4.33
CA LYS A 14 4.89 5.74 -4.08
C LYS A 14 4.36 5.15 -5.39
N TYR A 15 5.23 4.53 -6.17
CA TYR A 15 4.94 4.16 -7.55
C TYR A 15 3.79 3.17 -7.64
N TRP A 16 3.75 2.17 -6.75
CA TRP A 16 2.74 1.13 -6.88
C TRP A 16 1.33 1.63 -6.56
N ILE A 17 1.16 2.38 -5.46
CA ILE A 17 -0.16 2.89 -5.06
C ILE A 17 -0.67 3.90 -6.09
N ASP A 18 0.16 4.86 -6.50
CA ASP A 18 -0.23 5.87 -7.49
C ASP A 18 -0.59 5.22 -8.84
N TRP A 19 0.23 4.27 -9.29
CA TRP A 19 -0.06 3.48 -10.49
C TRP A 19 -1.38 2.70 -10.35
N PHE A 20 -1.59 2.04 -9.21
CA PHE A 20 -2.81 1.27 -8.96
C PHE A 20 -4.04 2.18 -9.03
N LEU A 21 -4.02 3.33 -8.37
CA LEU A 21 -5.12 4.29 -8.38
C LEU A 21 -5.35 4.90 -9.77
N SER A 22 -4.29 5.06 -10.58
CA SER A 22 -4.40 5.55 -11.97
C SER A 22 -4.97 4.51 -12.95
N THR A 23 -5.06 3.24 -12.55
CA THR A 23 -5.51 2.16 -13.43
C THR A 23 -7.02 2.25 -13.66
N LYS A 24 -7.44 2.17 -14.93
CA LYS A 24 -8.86 2.17 -15.32
C LYS A 24 -9.65 1.11 -14.55
N GLY A 25 -10.77 1.52 -13.93
CA GLY A 25 -11.60 0.66 -13.08
C GLY A 25 -11.34 0.85 -11.58
N ASN A 26 -10.31 1.59 -11.18
CA ASN A 26 -9.97 1.85 -9.78
C ASN A 26 -10.40 3.26 -9.30
N GLU A 27 -11.31 3.92 -10.01
CA GLU A 27 -11.73 5.31 -9.73
C GLU A 27 -12.46 5.48 -8.39
N TYR A 28 -12.90 4.38 -7.76
CA TYR A 28 -13.53 4.38 -6.44
C TYR A 28 -12.56 4.20 -5.27
N PHE A 29 -11.29 3.95 -5.55
CA PHE A 29 -10.28 3.87 -4.50
C PHE A 29 -9.79 5.27 -4.14
N CYS A 30 -9.51 5.47 -2.85
CA CYS A 30 -8.74 6.60 -2.36
C CYS A 30 -7.36 6.10 -1.93
N GLU A 31 -6.37 6.99 -1.91
CA GLU A 31 -5.05 6.65 -1.41
C GLU A 31 -5.12 6.35 0.10
N VAL A 32 -4.77 5.12 0.47
CA VAL A 32 -4.52 4.73 1.86
C VAL A 32 -3.17 5.31 2.30
N ASP A 33 -3.15 5.94 3.48
CA ASP A 33 -1.92 6.49 4.04
C ASP A 33 -0.89 5.39 4.31
N GLU A 34 0.37 5.72 4.05
CA GLU A 34 1.48 4.81 4.31
C GLU A 34 1.61 4.48 5.79
N GLU A 35 1.42 5.46 6.68
CA GLU A 35 1.42 5.24 8.14
C GLU A 35 0.37 4.20 8.56
N TYR A 36 -0.80 4.18 7.90
CA TYR A 36 -1.84 3.20 8.16
C TYR A 36 -1.43 1.79 7.71
N ILE A 37 -0.75 1.69 6.56
CA ILE A 37 -0.24 0.42 6.00
C ILE A 37 0.93 -0.12 6.85
N LEU A 38 1.83 0.74 7.32
CA LEU A 38 3.01 0.34 8.09
C LEU A 38 2.66 -0.07 9.54
N ASP A 39 1.54 0.39 10.08
CA ASP A 39 1.04 -0.09 11.37
C ASP A 39 0.42 -1.49 11.23
N ARG A 40 1.18 -2.50 11.67
CA ARG A 40 0.79 -3.91 11.62
C ARG A 40 -0.51 -4.22 12.34
N PHE A 41 -0.90 -3.42 13.34
CA PHE A 41 -2.16 -3.63 14.05
C PHE A 41 -3.36 -3.52 13.09
N ASN A 42 -3.33 -2.54 12.18
CA ASN A 42 -4.38 -2.35 11.16
C ASN A 42 -4.48 -3.52 10.19
N LEU A 43 -3.38 -4.26 9.99
CA LEU A 43 -3.27 -5.37 9.05
C LEU A 43 -3.54 -6.75 9.68
N THR A 44 -3.88 -6.79 10.97
CA THR A 44 -4.08 -8.04 11.72
C THR A 44 -5.02 -9.01 10.98
N GLY A 45 -4.59 -10.25 10.79
CA GLY A 45 -5.34 -11.34 10.15
C GLY A 45 -5.34 -11.33 8.62
N LEU A 46 -4.85 -10.27 7.95
CA LEU A 46 -4.81 -10.26 6.48
C LEU A 46 -3.80 -11.27 5.92
N ASN A 47 -2.78 -11.62 6.69
CA ASN A 47 -1.78 -12.61 6.31
C ASN A 47 -2.33 -14.03 6.11
N THR A 48 -3.52 -14.34 6.64
CA THR A 48 -4.19 -15.63 6.40
C THR A 48 -5.12 -15.62 5.19
N GLU A 49 -5.53 -14.43 4.74
CA GLU A 49 -6.43 -14.23 3.60
C GLU A 49 -5.66 -14.06 2.28
N VAL A 50 -4.43 -13.55 2.33
CA VAL A 50 -3.64 -13.20 1.15
C VAL A 50 -2.44 -14.14 0.96
N GLN A 51 -2.34 -14.76 -0.21
CA GLN A 51 -1.15 -15.52 -0.61
C GLN A 51 0.04 -14.58 -0.85
N TYR A 52 1.27 -15.01 -0.55
CA TYR A 52 2.46 -14.18 -0.72
C TYR A 52 2.35 -12.82 0.00
N TYR A 53 1.71 -12.79 1.17
CA TYR A 53 1.41 -11.57 1.92
C TYR A 53 2.63 -10.65 2.10
N SER A 54 3.80 -11.22 2.46
CA SER A 54 5.02 -10.42 2.66
C SER A 54 5.42 -9.71 1.38
N GLN A 55 5.54 -10.45 0.27
CA GLN A 55 5.93 -9.91 -1.02
C GLN A 55 4.88 -8.92 -1.56
N ALA A 56 3.60 -9.17 -1.30
CA ALA A 56 2.52 -8.26 -1.66
C ALA A 56 2.63 -6.94 -0.90
N LEU A 57 2.92 -6.99 0.41
CA LEU A 57 3.14 -5.81 1.22
C LEU A 57 4.41 -5.06 0.81
N ASP A 58 5.48 -5.79 0.53
CA ASP A 58 6.74 -5.23 0.03
C ASP A 58 6.49 -4.53 -1.32
N LEU A 59 5.67 -5.10 -2.21
CA LEU A 59 5.30 -4.46 -3.48
C LEU A 59 4.47 -3.19 -3.28
N ILE A 60 3.45 -3.22 -2.42
CA ILE A 60 2.60 -2.05 -2.13
C ILE A 60 3.41 -0.89 -1.55
N THR A 61 4.46 -1.22 -0.78
CA THR A 61 5.33 -0.23 -0.12
C THR A 61 6.61 0.05 -0.92
N ASP A 62 6.67 -0.36 -2.19
CA ASP A 62 7.82 -0.15 -3.10
C ASP A 62 9.16 -0.71 -2.56
N ASN A 63 9.11 -1.75 -1.73
CA ASN A 63 10.24 -2.47 -1.13
C ASN A 63 10.50 -3.87 -1.73
N LEU A 64 9.76 -4.28 -2.76
CA LEU A 64 9.94 -5.59 -3.40
C LEU A 64 11.27 -5.67 -4.18
N ASP A 65 11.99 -6.79 -4.06
CA ASP A 65 13.20 -7.05 -4.85
C ASP A 65 12.92 -7.02 -6.37
N GLU A 66 13.65 -6.18 -7.10
CA GLU A 66 13.56 -6.04 -8.55
C GLU A 66 14.02 -7.30 -9.31
N ASN A 67 14.85 -8.15 -8.68
CA ASN A 67 15.36 -9.38 -9.29
C ASN A 67 14.41 -10.58 -9.16
N LEU A 68 13.18 -10.36 -8.70
CA LEU A 68 12.17 -11.39 -8.63
C LEU A 68 11.83 -11.92 -10.03
N ASP A 69 11.71 -13.24 -10.14
CA ASP A 69 11.27 -13.90 -11.37
C ASP A 69 9.93 -13.33 -11.88
N GLU A 70 9.78 -13.20 -13.20
CA GLU A 70 8.64 -12.54 -13.83
C GLU A 70 7.31 -13.28 -13.56
N GLU A 71 7.32 -14.62 -13.57
CA GLU A 71 6.13 -15.42 -13.27
C GLU A 71 5.70 -15.22 -11.81
N MET A 72 6.69 -15.18 -10.90
CA MET A 72 6.43 -14.89 -9.49
C MET A 72 5.93 -13.45 -9.31
N ARG A 73 6.47 -12.48 -10.05
CA ARG A 73 6.05 -11.08 -9.99
C ARG A 73 4.58 -10.92 -10.36
N ASP A 74 4.12 -11.59 -11.41
CA ASP A 74 2.71 -11.60 -11.82
C ASP A 74 1.77 -12.15 -10.73
N ILE A 75 2.23 -13.18 -10.00
CA ILE A 75 1.47 -13.76 -8.88
C ILE A 75 1.42 -12.75 -7.71
N VAL A 76 2.56 -12.17 -7.35
CA VAL A 76 2.68 -11.17 -6.29
C VAL A 76 1.83 -9.93 -6.60
N GLU A 77 1.79 -9.48 -7.86
CA GLU A 77 0.93 -8.36 -8.26
C GLU A 77 -0.57 -8.64 -8.02
N LYS A 78 -1.04 -9.85 -8.28
CA LYS A 78 -2.44 -10.24 -8.00
C LYS A 78 -2.70 -10.20 -6.49
N SER A 79 -1.77 -10.73 -5.71
CA SER A 79 -1.83 -10.67 -4.25
C SER A 79 -1.80 -9.24 -3.71
N ALA A 80 -0.98 -8.36 -4.27
CA ALA A 80 -0.89 -6.95 -3.89
C ALA A 80 -2.19 -6.20 -4.15
N ARG A 81 -2.80 -6.37 -5.34
CA ARG A 81 -4.12 -5.79 -5.64
C ARG A 81 -5.18 -6.26 -4.65
N HIS A 82 -5.18 -7.56 -4.32
CA HIS A 82 -6.12 -8.12 -3.35
C HIS A 82 -5.87 -7.58 -1.93
N LEU A 83 -4.62 -7.56 -1.48
CA LEU A 83 -4.22 -7.02 -0.18
C LEU A 83 -4.58 -5.55 -0.05
N TYR A 84 -4.23 -4.71 -1.03
CA TYR A 84 -4.57 -3.29 -1.02
C TYR A 84 -6.08 -3.05 -0.95
N GLY A 85 -6.87 -3.86 -1.65
CA GLY A 85 -8.33 -3.81 -1.54
C GLY A 85 -8.85 -4.12 -0.14
N LEU A 86 -8.30 -5.12 0.55
CA LEU A 86 -8.68 -5.45 1.92
C LEU A 86 -8.24 -4.37 2.93
N ILE A 87 -7.05 -3.79 2.73
CA ILE A 87 -6.56 -2.67 3.52
C ILE A 87 -7.46 -1.45 3.32
N HIS A 88 -7.77 -1.11 2.07
CA HIS A 88 -8.66 0.00 1.72
C HIS A 88 -10.03 -0.16 2.36
N ALA A 89 -10.62 -1.36 2.32
CA ALA A 89 -11.91 -1.65 2.96
C ALA A 89 -11.91 -1.37 4.49
N ARG A 90 -10.78 -1.62 5.18
CA ARG A 90 -10.61 -1.27 6.60
C ARG A 90 -10.33 0.22 6.80
N PHE A 91 -9.57 0.83 5.89
CA PHE A 91 -9.21 2.23 5.95
C PHE A 91 -10.42 3.16 5.79
N ILE A 92 -11.29 2.89 4.83
CA ILE A 92 -12.43 3.78 4.49
C ILE A 92 -13.52 3.84 5.54
N ILE A 93 -13.49 3.01 6.58
CA ILE A 93 -14.40 3.10 7.73
C ILE A 93 -13.78 3.87 8.91
N THR A 94 -12.51 4.29 8.80
CA THR A 94 -11.89 5.19 9.76
C THR A 94 -12.30 6.64 9.48
N THR A 95 -12.18 7.53 10.47
CA THR A 95 -12.48 8.96 10.28
C THR A 95 -11.68 9.58 9.14
N HIS A 96 -10.40 9.22 9.03
CA HIS A 96 -9.51 9.75 7.99
C HIS A 96 -9.85 9.21 6.60
N GLY A 97 -10.04 7.88 6.48
CA GLY A 97 -10.44 7.27 5.22
C GLY A 97 -11.79 7.74 4.72
N LEU A 98 -12.77 7.94 5.61
CA LEU A 98 -14.06 8.55 5.25
C LEU A 98 -13.89 9.97 4.69
N THR A 99 -13.01 10.77 5.29
CA THR A 99 -12.76 12.15 4.82
C THR A 99 -12.22 12.13 3.39
N LYS A 100 -11.23 11.28 3.11
CA LYS A 100 -10.69 11.09 1.76
C LYS A 100 -11.74 10.59 0.77
N MET A 101 -12.60 9.65 1.17
CA MET A 101 -13.64 9.08 0.30
C MET A 101 -14.75 10.08 -0.07
N VAL A 102 -15.03 11.06 0.79
CA VAL A 102 -15.98 12.15 0.49
C VAL A 102 -15.36 13.18 -0.47
N GLY A 103 -14.03 13.21 -0.60
CA GLY A 103 -13.30 14.12 -1.49
C GLY A 103 -12.97 15.47 -0.85
N TYR A 104 -12.80 15.51 0.47
CA TYR A 104 -12.30 16.67 1.22
C TYR A 104 -10.80 16.58 1.47
#